data_AF-A0A2A5CHS5-F1
#
_entry.id   AF-A0A2A5CHS5-F1
#
_cell.length_a   1.000
_cell.length_b   1.000
_cell.length_c   1.000
_cell.angle_alpha   90.00
_cell.angle_beta   90.00
_cell.angle_gamma   90.00
#
_symmetry.space_group_name_H-M   'P 1'
#
loop_
_entity.id
_entity.type
_entity.pdbx_description
1 polymer ?
#
loop_
_entity_poly.entity_id
_entity_poly.type
_entity_poly.pdbx_seq_one_letter_code
_entity_poly.pdbx_strand_id
1 'polypeptide(L)' 'METIMYKIGELSKLRNIKVSTIRYFESVGLLPDQNRNEGNQRLYSEDDFKQI' A
#
# COMPACT_ATOMS: atom_id res chain seq x y z
N MET A 1 4.04 -4.78 17.91
CA MET A 1 4.77 -5.15 16.68
C MET A 1 4.95 -3.88 15.89
N GLU A 2 6.16 -3.59 15.41
CA GLU A 2 6.39 -2.45 14.53
C GLU A 2 5.74 -2.73 13.17
N THR A 3 4.84 -1.87 12.73
CA THR A 3 4.24 -1.97 11.39
C THR A 3 5.23 -1.37 10.38
N ILE A 4 5.81 -2.21 9.53
CA ILE A 4 6.70 -1.76 8.47
C ILE A 4 5.87 -1.11 7.37
N MET A 5 6.27 0.09 6.96
CA MET A 5 5.62 0.87 5.91
C MET A 5 6.43 0.81 4.62
N TYR A 6 5.76 0.54 3.51
CA TYR A 6 6.33 0.40 2.18
C TYR A 6 5.79 1.48 1.24
N LYS A 7 6.63 2.04 0.38
CA LYS A 7 6.15 2.82 -0.77
C LYS A 7 5.47 1.89 -1.78
N ILE A 8 4.61 2.43 -2.63
CA ILE A 8 3.89 1.65 -3.65
C ILE A 8 4.82 0.79 -4.54
N GLY A 9 6.00 1.30 -4.88
CA GLY A 9 6.99 0.57 -5.69
C GLY A 9 7.70 -0.55 -4.92
N GLU A 10 7.92 -0.37 -3.62
CA GLU A 10 8.51 -1.39 -2.74
C GLU A 10 7.52 -2.52 -2.53
N LEU A 11 6.28 -2.16 -2.24
CA LEU A 11 5.17 -3.10 -2.10
C LEU A 11 4.90 -3.88 -3.40
N SER A 12 4.95 -3.20 -4.55
CA SER A 12 4.80 -3.83 -5.87
C SER A 12 5.82 -4.94 -6.07
N LYS A 13 7.08 -4.71 -5.68
CA LYS A 13 8.14 -5.73 -5.72
C LYS A 13 7.93 -6.83 -4.69
N LEU A 14 7.57 -6.46 -3.46
CA LEU A 14 7.38 -7.39 -2.35
C LEU A 14 6.27 -8.42 -2.64
N ARG A 15 5.14 -7.98 -3.18
CA ARG A 15 3.98 -8.85 -3.46
C ARG A 15 3.93 -9.36 -4.90
N ASN A 16 4.87 -8.94 -5.76
CA ASN A 16 4.85 -9.19 -7.20
C ASN A 16 3.52 -8.77 -7.87
N ILE A 17 2.99 -7.62 -7.42
CA ILE A 17 1.74 -7.04 -7.93
C ILE A 17 2.08 -5.75 -8.68
N LYS A 18 1.41 -5.49 -9.79
CA LYS A 18 1.60 -4.22 -10.54
C LYS A 18 1.16 -3.03 -9.71
N VAL A 19 1.90 -1.92 -9.78
CA VAL A 19 1.52 -0.63 -9.19
C VAL A 19 0.09 -0.22 -9.58
N SER A 20 -0.32 -0.49 -10.83
CA SER A 20 -1.68 -0.19 -11.30
C SER A 20 -2.76 -0.98 -10.55
N THR A 21 -2.47 -2.23 -10.18
CA THR A 21 -3.39 -3.07 -9.41
C THR A 21 -3.51 -2.58 -7.97
N ILE A 22 -2.40 -2.15 -7.36
CA ILE A 22 -2.43 -1.52 -6.03
C ILE A 22 -3.27 -0.23 -6.05
N ARG A 23 -3.10 0.61 -7.07
CA ARG A 23 -3.93 1.81 -7.26
C ARG A 23 -5.39 1.48 -7.51
N TYR A 24 -5.66 0.37 -8.20
CA TYR A 24 -7.02 -0.11 -8.40
C TYR A 24 -7.67 -0.45 -7.06
N PHE A 25 -7.00 -1.23 -6.21
CA PHE A 25 -7.49 -1.55 -4.85
C PHE A 25 -7.71 -0.30 -4.00
N GLU A 26 -6.81 0.68 -4.06
CA GLU A 26 -7.00 1.99 -3.43
C GLU A 26 -8.27 2.69 -3.95
N SER A 27 -8.45 2.76 -5.28
CA SER A 27 -9.57 3.48 -5.91
C SER A 27 -10.94 2.89 -5.60
N VAL A 28 -11.01 1.58 -5.37
CA VAL A 28 -12.26 0.87 -5.03
C VAL A 28 -12.49 0.76 -3.52
N GLY A 29 -11.62 1.36 -2.70
CA GLY A 29 -11.73 1.35 -1.23
C GLY A 29 -11.30 0.04 -0.56
N LEU A 30 -10.58 -0.82 -1.28
CA LEU A 30 -10.01 -2.07 -0.75
C LEU A 30 -8.73 -1.83 0.08
N LEU A 31 -8.08 -0.68 -0.11
CA LEU A 31 -6.93 -0.24 0.70
C LEU A 31 -7.26 1.10 1.36
N PRO A 32 -6.81 1.35 2.60
CA PRO A 32 -7.02 2.63 3.26
C PRO A 32 -6.27 3.76 2.55
N ASP A 33 -6.96 4.85 2.26
CA ASP A 33 -6.44 6.03 1.54
C ASP A 33 -5.47 6.90 2.40
N GLN A 34 -5.30 6.55 3.68
CA GLN A 34 -4.87 7.50 4.72
C GLN A 34 -3.42 7.36 5.20
N ASN A 35 -2.67 6.38 4.73
CA ASN A 35 -1.27 6.23 5.13
C ASN A 35 -0.38 7.17 4.30
N ARG A 36 -0.54 8.48 4.50
CA ARG A 36 0.33 9.51 3.91
C ARG A 36 1.40 9.91 4.92
N ASN A 37 2.66 9.95 4.50
CA ASN A 37 3.72 10.54 5.32
C ASN A 37 3.68 12.07 5.30
N GLU A 38 4.55 12.72 6.09
CA GLU A 38 4.71 14.19 6.11
C GLU A 38 5.05 14.78 4.74
N GLY A 39 5.64 13.97 3.84
CA GLY A 39 5.92 14.32 2.44
C GLY A 39 4.76 14.05 1.47
N ASN A 40 3.54 13.77 1.97
CA ASN A 40 2.34 13.45 1.19
C ASN A 40 2.50 12.20 0.28
N GLN A 41 3.45 11.31 0.62
CA GLN A 41 3.69 10.06 -0.10
C GLN A 41 2.83 8.95 0.49
N ARG A 42 2.26 8.11 -0.39
CA ARG A 42 1.49 6.92 0.01
C ARG A 42 2.42 5.83 0.55
N LEU A 43 2.07 5.35 1.72
CA LEU A 43 2.69 4.24 2.41
C LEU A 43 1.67 3.13 2.61
N TYR A 44 2.15 1.90 2.64
CA TYR A 44 1.32 0.71 2.77
C TYR A 44 1.97 -0.21 3.79
N SER A 45 1.18 -0.80 4.66
CA SER A 45 1.62 -1.86 5.55
C SER A 45 1.32 -3.24 4.95
N GLU A 46 1.97 -4.28 5.45
CA GLU A 46 1.55 -5.65 5.11
C GLU A 46 0.13 -5.96 5.62
N ASP A 47 -0.30 -5.33 6.71
CA ASP A 47 -1.65 -5.51 7.26
C ASP A 47 -2.73 -4.96 6.31
N ASP A 48 -2.45 -3.87 5.58
CA ASP A 48 -3.36 -3.35 4.54
C ASP A 48 -3.64 -4.39 3.44
N PHE A 49 -2.72 -5.34 3.25
CA PHE A 49 -2.80 -6.39 2.25
C PHE A 49 -3.12 -7.77 2.81
N LYS A 50 -3.36 -7.92 4.12
CA LYS A 50 -3.73 -9.23 4.70
C LYS A 50 -5.07 -9.75 4.21
N GLN A 51 -5.93 -8.87 3.70
CA GLN A 51 -7.30 -9.20 3.28
C GLN A 51 -7.43 -9.46 1.78
N ILE A 52 -6.34 -9.35 1.01
CA ILE A 52 -6.29 -9.49 -0.46
C ILE A 52 -5.34 -10.62 -0.85
#